data_AF-A0A532BP37-F1
#
_entry.id   AF-A0A532BP37-F1
#
_cell.length_a   1.000
_cell.length_b   1.000
_cell.length_c   1.000
_cell.angle_alpha   90.00
_cell.angle_beta   90.00
_cell.angle_gamma   90.00
#
_symmetry.space_group_name_H-M   'P 1'
#
loop_
_entity.id
_entity.type
_entity.pdbx_description
1 polymer ?
#
loop_
_entity_poly.entity_id
_entity_poly.type
_entity_poly.pdbx_seq_one_letter_code
_entity_poly.pdbx_strand_id
1 'polypeptide(L)'
;MRKWKIALGTAVALGAISVASVHLLDMGSLSLNAGTAGAATPKPEAFVMPVPVVSVVKKTIPIYLDYAARVEPIRSITLQARVPGYLQEQVATDGSDVAKGDLLYKIAP
;
A
#
# COMPACT_ATOMS: atom_id res chain seq x y z
N MET A 1 -9.05 -38.01 105.41
CA MET A 1 -8.23 -38.16 104.18
C MET A 1 -9.04 -37.83 102.91
N ARG A 2 -9.57 -36.60 102.76
CA ARG A 2 -10.48 -36.26 101.64
C ARG A 2 -10.30 -34.86 101.03
N LYS A 3 -9.43 -34.01 101.58
CA LYS A 3 -9.24 -32.62 101.12
C LYS A 3 -8.19 -32.45 100.00
N TRP A 4 -7.21 -33.36 99.88
CA TRP A 4 -6.17 -33.31 98.82
C TRP A 4 -6.74 -33.64 97.43
N LYS A 5 -7.66 -34.62 97.32
CA LYS A 5 -8.19 -35.08 96.03
C LYS A 5 -9.02 -34.00 95.29
N ILE A 6 -9.60 -33.05 96.01
CA ILE A 6 -10.38 -31.94 95.44
C ILE A 6 -9.46 -30.85 94.88
N ALA A 7 -8.35 -30.55 95.57
CA ALA A 7 -7.35 -29.57 95.12
C ALA A 7 -6.60 -30.03 93.86
N LEU A 8 -6.37 -31.33 93.70
CA LEU A 8 -5.72 -31.89 92.51
C LEU A 8 -6.64 -31.86 91.27
N GLY A 9 -7.95 -32.05 91.46
CA GLY A 9 -8.94 -31.99 90.37
C GLY A 9 -9.14 -30.60 89.79
N THR A 10 -9.10 -29.56 90.63
CA THR A 10 -9.25 -28.15 90.19
C THR A 10 -8.04 -27.64 89.40
N ALA A 11 -6.83 -28.13 89.69
CA ALA A 11 -5.62 -27.75 88.96
C ALA A 11 -5.59 -28.33 87.53
N VAL A 12 -6.11 -29.56 87.33
CA VAL A 12 -6.17 -30.21 86.02
C VAL A 12 -7.25 -29.58 85.12
N ALA A 13 -8.39 -29.17 85.69
CA ALA A 13 -9.46 -28.50 84.95
C ALA A 13 -9.05 -27.10 84.45
N LEU A 14 -8.29 -26.34 85.22
CA LEU A 14 -7.80 -25.01 84.81
C LEU A 14 -6.71 -25.09 83.73
N GLY A 15 -5.87 -26.14 83.75
CA GLY A 15 -4.86 -26.37 82.72
C GLY A 15 -5.44 -26.70 81.34
N ALA A 16 -6.52 -27.50 81.29
CA ALA A 16 -7.17 -27.88 80.04
C ALA A 16 -7.89 -26.71 79.35
N ILE A 17 -8.45 -25.76 80.12
CA ILE A 17 -9.13 -24.57 79.60
C ILE A 17 -8.12 -23.57 79.00
N SER A 18 -6.91 -23.48 79.56
CA SER A 18 -5.87 -22.58 79.05
C SER A 18 -5.27 -23.05 77.71
N VAL A 19 -5.11 -24.36 77.50
CA VAL A 19 -4.52 -24.90 76.25
C VAL A 19 -5.50 -24.82 75.08
N ALA A 20 -6.79 -25.05 75.31
CA ALA A 20 -7.82 -24.90 74.26
C ALA A 20 -7.98 -23.44 73.79
N SER A 21 -7.73 -22.47 74.68
CA SER A 21 -7.82 -21.03 74.37
C SER A 21 -6.67 -20.53 73.49
N VAL A 22 -5.47 -21.11 73.62
CA VAL A 22 -4.30 -20.73 72.83
C VAL A 22 -4.38 -21.28 71.39
N HIS A 23 -4.93 -22.48 71.21
CA HIS A 23 -5.09 -23.06 69.87
C HIS A 23 -6.21 -22.41 69.04
N LEU A 24 -7.22 -21.80 69.69
CA LEU A 24 -8.31 -21.11 68.99
C LEU A 24 -7.89 -19.72 68.48
N LEU A 25 -6.89 -19.09 69.11
CA LEU A 25 -6.35 -17.78 68.71
C LEU A 25 -5.27 -17.86 67.62
N ASP A 26 -4.58 -18.99 67.47
CA ASP A 26 -3.56 -19.18 66.42
C ASP A 26 -4.17 -19.33 65.01
N MET A 27 -5.36 -19.94 64.91
CA MET A 27 -6.11 -20.09 63.64
C MET A 27 -6.82 -18.81 63.18
N GLY A 28 -6.84 -17.74 63.99
CA GLY A 28 -7.45 -16.44 63.66
C GLY A 28 -6.53 -15.48 62.90
N SER A 29 -5.26 -15.84 62.69
CA SER A 29 -4.22 -14.99 62.07
C SER A 29 -4.00 -15.23 60.57
N LEU A 30 -4.96 -15.84 59.87
CA LEU A 30 -5.06 -15.82 58.40
C LEU A 30 -5.64 -14.47 57.94
N SER A 31 -5.01 -13.38 58.40
CA SER A 31 -5.23 -12.03 57.95
C SER A 31 -4.52 -11.80 56.61
N LEU A 32 -5.33 -11.66 55.55
CA LEU A 32 -5.15 -10.69 54.47
C LEU A 32 -3.77 -10.67 53.78
N ASN A 33 -3.57 -11.55 52.81
CA ASN A 33 -2.73 -11.21 51.65
C ASN A 33 -3.63 -11.13 50.40
N ALA A 34 -4.53 -10.15 50.41
CA ALA A 34 -5.22 -9.71 49.21
C ALA A 34 -4.23 -8.86 48.40
N GLY A 35 -4.01 -9.26 47.15
CA GLY A 35 -2.89 -8.83 46.32
C GLY A 35 -2.68 -7.33 46.23
N THR A 36 -1.41 -6.93 46.24
CA THR A 36 -1.01 -5.67 45.64
C THR A 36 -1.24 -5.79 44.14
N ALA A 37 -2.39 -5.30 43.69
CA ALA A 37 -2.65 -5.05 42.28
C ALA A 37 -1.51 -4.14 41.77
N GLY A 38 -0.67 -4.68 40.89
CA GLY A 38 0.30 -3.88 40.16
C GLY A 38 -0.48 -2.79 39.42
N ALA A 39 -0.24 -1.53 39.78
CA ALA A 39 -0.68 -0.42 38.97
C ALA A 39 -0.02 -0.58 37.60
N ALA A 40 -0.82 -0.89 36.57
CA ALA A 40 -0.36 -0.89 35.20
C ALA A 40 0.07 0.55 34.88
N THR A 41 1.37 0.77 34.73
CA THR A 41 1.89 2.00 34.15
C THR A 41 1.36 2.12 32.72
N PRO A 42 0.88 3.31 32.30
CA PRO A 42 0.44 3.50 30.92
C PRO A 42 1.60 3.18 29.98
N LYS A 43 1.35 2.28 29.02
CA LYS A 43 2.29 1.93 27.96
C LYS A 43 2.64 3.23 27.20
N PRO A 44 3.94 3.56 27.00
CA PRO A 44 4.32 4.72 26.21
C PRO A 44 3.64 4.66 24.85
N GLU A 45 2.94 5.73 24.47
CA GLU A 45 2.37 5.85 23.13
C GLU A 45 3.50 5.70 22.11
N ALA A 46 3.29 4.82 21.13
CA ALA A 46 4.29 4.59 20.10
C ALA A 46 4.52 5.90 19.33
N PHE A 47 5.78 6.32 19.23
CA PHE A 47 6.15 7.50 18.44
C PHE A 47 5.81 7.24 16.96
N VAL A 48 4.78 7.91 16.45
CA VAL A 48 4.41 7.84 15.03
C VAL A 48 5.18 8.91 14.29
N MET A 49 6.15 8.50 13.47
CA MET A 49 6.88 9.42 12.61
C MET A 49 5.97 9.86 11.45
N PRO A 50 5.63 11.16 11.33
CA PRO A 50 4.76 11.63 10.26
C PRO A 50 5.50 11.54 8.92
N VAL A 51 4.84 10.94 7.92
CA VAL A 51 5.35 10.83 6.54
C VAL A 51 4.40 11.55 5.57
N PRO A 52 4.92 12.22 4.53
CA PRO A 52 4.08 12.81 3.51
C PRO A 52 3.40 11.70 2.70
N VAL A 53 2.10 11.87 2.44
CA VAL A 53 1.29 10.95 1.64
C VAL A 53 0.64 11.68 0.47
N VAL A 54 0.42 10.95 -0.62
CA VAL A 54 -0.32 11.44 -1.79
C VAL A 54 -1.30 10.37 -2.28
N SER A 55 -2.48 10.80 -2.72
CA SER A 55 -3.50 9.91 -3.28
C SER A 55 -3.14 9.46 -4.69
N VAL A 56 -3.16 8.14 -4.94
CA VAL A 56 -2.93 7.57 -6.28
C VAL A 56 -4.22 7.61 -7.09
N VAL A 57 -4.14 8.11 -8.33
CA VAL A 57 -5.27 8.14 -9.27
C VAL A 57 -4.93 7.29 -10.49
N LYS A 58 -5.82 6.35 -10.85
CA LYS A 58 -5.68 5.56 -12.08
C LYS A 58 -6.06 6.41 -13.28
N LYS A 59 -5.16 6.53 -14.25
CA LYS A 59 -5.39 7.22 -15.52
C LYS A 59 -4.82 6.39 -16.66
N THR A 60 -5.55 6.32 -17.76
CA THR A 60 -5.04 5.74 -19.00
C THR A 60 -4.15 6.78 -19.67
N ILE A 61 -2.91 6.42 -19.98
CA ILE A 61 -1.93 7.28 -20.63
C ILE A 61 -1.59 6.66 -21.99
N PRO A 62 -1.68 7.41 -23.10
CA PRO A 62 -1.29 6.90 -24.40
C PRO A 62 0.23 6.69 -24.48
N ILE A 63 0.64 5.65 -25.20
CA ILE A 63 2.05 5.41 -25.55
C ILE A 63 2.23 5.87 -26.99
N TYR A 64 3.16 6.79 -27.22
CA TYR A 64 3.53 7.26 -28.54
C TYR A 64 4.80 6.55 -29.03
N LEU A 65 4.86 6.31 -30.34
CA LEU A 65 5.98 5.67 -31.01
C LEU A 65 6.40 6.57 -32.17
N ASP A 66 7.64 7.03 -32.11
CA ASP A 66 8.19 7.92 -33.12
C ASP A 66 9.00 7.12 -34.14
N TYR A 67 8.60 7.21 -35.40
CA TYR A 67 9.22 6.49 -36.50
C TYR A 67 9.67 7.45 -37.60
N ALA A 68 10.83 7.16 -38.18
CA ALA A 68 11.23 7.80 -39.42
C ALA A 68 10.44 7.21 -40.60
N ALA A 69 9.85 8.07 -41.41
CA ALA A 69 9.11 7.68 -42.60
C ALA A 69 9.35 8.67 -43.75
N ARG A 70 9.05 8.23 -44.98
CA ARG A 70 9.07 9.06 -46.18
C ARG A 70 7.73 8.94 -46.90
N VAL A 71 7.31 10.03 -47.53
CA VAL A 71 6.11 10.07 -48.37
C VAL A 71 6.48 9.64 -49.79
N GLU A 72 5.67 8.77 -50.38
CA GLU A 72 5.81 8.34 -51.77
C GLU A 72 4.49 8.59 -52.53
N PRO A 73 4.55 8.94 -53.82
CA PRO A 73 3.35 9.14 -54.63
C PRO A 73 2.65 7.81 -54.91
N ILE A 74 1.31 7.80 -54.93
CA ILE A 74 0.52 6.60 -55.29
C ILE A 74 0.81 6.17 -56.73
N ARG A 75 1.05 7.14 -57.62
CA ARG A 75 1.41 6.93 -59.02
C ARG A 75 2.48 7.94 -59.41
N SER A 76 3.58 7.44 -59.98
CA SER A 76 4.61 8.24 -60.61
C SER A 76 4.74 7.79 -62.07
N ILE A 77 4.62 8.73 -63.00
CA ILE A 77 4.68 8.45 -64.43
C ILE A 77 5.75 9.34 -65.04
N THR A 78 6.76 8.73 -65.64
CA THR A 78 7.78 9.46 -66.40
C THR A 78 7.25 9.76 -67.79
N LEU A 79 7.18 11.04 -68.15
CA LEU A 79 6.81 11.46 -69.50
C LEU A 79 7.98 11.21 -70.46
N GLN A 80 7.68 10.61 -71.61
CA GLN A 80 8.64 10.30 -72.66
C GLN A 80 8.05 10.70 -74.01
N ALA A 81 8.88 11.33 -74.85
CA ALA A 81 8.49 11.66 -76.20
C ALA A 81 8.34 10.38 -77.04
N ARG A 82 7.24 10.26 -77.78
CA ARG A 82 6.99 9.09 -78.66
C ARG A 82 7.65 9.22 -80.03
N VAL A 83 8.02 10.44 -80.41
CA VAL A 83 8.60 10.77 -81.71
C VAL A 83 9.88 11.57 -81.50
N PRO A 84 10.91 11.39 -82.35
CA PRO A 84 12.05 12.30 -82.37
C PRO A 84 11.60 13.66 -82.88
N GLY A 85 12.26 14.73 -82.41
CA GLY A 85 11.93 16.08 -82.82
C GLY A 85 12.44 17.13 -81.84
N TYR A 86 12.16 18.39 -82.12
CA TYR A 86 12.50 19.53 -81.26
C TYR A 86 11.29 19.97 -80.44
N LEU A 87 11.54 20.33 -79.18
CA LEU A 87 10.51 20.90 -78.31
C LEU A 87 10.13 22.29 -78.83
N GLN A 88 8.89 22.47 -79.28
CA GLN A 88 8.41 23.74 -79.82
C GLN A 88 7.76 24.60 -78.74
N GLU A 89 6.93 23.99 -77.90
CA GLU A 89 6.16 24.71 -76.87
C GLU A 89 5.84 23.76 -75.69
N GLN A 90 5.94 24.30 -74.47
CA GLN A 90 5.42 23.69 -73.25
C GLN A 90 4.10 24.40 -72.90
N VAL A 91 3.00 23.66 -72.98
CA VAL A 91 1.65 24.20 -72.76
C VAL A 91 1.25 24.07 -71.29
N ALA A 92 1.62 22.97 -70.63
CA ALA A 92 1.37 22.76 -69.22
C ALA A 92 2.49 23.38 -68.36
N THR A 93 2.11 24.23 -67.40
CA THR A 93 3.06 24.85 -66.46
C THR A 93 3.55 23.84 -65.42
N ASP A 94 4.80 23.99 -64.98
CA ASP A 94 5.37 23.12 -63.95
C ASP A 94 4.59 23.21 -62.64
N GLY A 95 4.29 22.03 -62.06
CA GLY A 95 3.51 21.91 -60.83
C GLY A 95 2.00 22.11 -60.99
N SER A 96 1.50 22.32 -62.21
CA SER A 96 0.06 22.39 -62.46
C SER A 96 -0.60 21.00 -62.43
N ASP A 97 -1.86 20.97 -61.98
CA ASP A 97 -2.70 19.79 -62.09
C ASP A 97 -3.17 19.62 -63.54
N VAL A 98 -3.04 18.40 -64.08
CA VAL A 98 -3.41 18.08 -65.46
C VAL A 98 -4.33 16.86 -65.51
N ALA A 99 -5.28 16.86 -66.44
CA ALA A 99 -6.16 15.73 -66.68
C ALA A 99 -5.55 14.76 -67.69
N LYS A 100 -6.09 13.54 -67.71
CA LYS A 100 -5.66 12.53 -68.70
C LYS A 100 -6.04 12.99 -70.10
N GLY A 101 -5.04 13.13 -70.96
CA GLY A 101 -5.23 13.48 -72.37
C GLY A 101 -4.95 14.96 -72.68
N ASP A 102 -4.66 15.77 -71.67
CA ASP A 102 -4.30 17.18 -71.88
C ASP A 102 -3.00 17.32 -72.69
N LEU A 103 -2.94 18.38 -73.49
CA LEU A 103 -1.76 18.72 -74.27
C LEU A 103 -0.69 19.29 -73.34
N LEU A 104 0.38 18.53 -73.13
CA LEU A 104 1.49 18.96 -72.27
C LEU A 104 2.57 19.68 -73.08
N TYR A 105 2.97 19.10 -74.22
CA TYR A 105 4.07 19.59 -75.06
C TYR A 105 3.73 19.47 -76.54
N LYS A 106 4.23 20.43 -77.34
CA LYS A 106 4.23 20.36 -78.81
C LYS A 106 5.65 20.04 -79.29
N ILE A 107 5.78 19.00 -80.10
CA ILE A 107 7.05 18.55 -80.67
C ILE A 107 6.97 18.76 -82.19
N ALA A 108 7.96 19.47 -82.73
CA ALA A 108 8.16 19.59 -84.17
C ALA A 108 8.97 18.37 -84.65
N PRO A 109 8.46 17.57 -85.61
CA PRO A 109 9.15 16.41 -86.14
C PRO A 109 10.44 16.77 -86.90
#